data_AF-A0A4Z1A3D6-F1
#
_entry.id   AF-A0A4Z1A3D6-F1
#
_cell.length_a   1.000
_cell.length_b   1.000
_cell.length_c   1.000
_cell.angle_alpha   90.00
_cell.angle_beta   90.00
_cell.angle_gamma   90.00
#
_symmetry.space_group_name_H-M   'P 1'
#
loop_
_entity.id
_entity.type
_entity.pdbx_description
1 polymer ?
#
loop_
_entity_poly.entity_id
_entity_poly.type
_entity_poly.pdbx_seq_one_letter_code
_entity_poly.pdbx_strand_id
1 'polypeptide(L)'
;MWLWIILIVVIVLILIYFTFGFYLQTSIPLVEGSLVDVDENLTKLIAKNDYDSFLVIQISHDDEFVQFKYSEEDGLLIDFPLVTDNQKAKTNQILSFCKREALEYEFLNDEEDQQIDIFPKGNQDQLVQIVKSILTEIFGVSEGTKVYFQLQL
;
A
#
# COMPACT_ATOMS: atom_id res chain seq x y z
N MET A 1 23.80 47.30 7.36
CA MET A 1 22.85 47.12 6.24
C MET A 1 23.06 45.79 5.52
N TRP A 2 24.28 45.48 5.06
CA TRP A 2 24.62 44.24 4.36
C TRP A 2 24.34 42.92 5.12
N LEU A 3 24.57 42.88 6.43
CA LEU A 3 24.30 41.71 7.28
C LEU A 3 22.83 41.28 7.27
N TRP A 4 21.90 42.23 7.20
CA TRP A 4 20.46 41.93 7.15
C TRP A 4 20.02 41.34 5.81
N ILE A 5 20.67 41.76 4.72
CA ILE A 5 20.39 41.25 3.37
C ILE A 5 20.82 39.78 3.27
N ILE A 6 22.00 39.43 3.80
CA ILE A 6 22.51 38.05 3.78
C ILE A 6 21.59 37.12 4.58
N LEU A 7 21.13 37.56 5.76
CA LEU A 7 20.23 36.77 6.61
C LEU A 7 18.89 36.49 5.89
N ILE A 8 18.31 37.48 5.22
CA ILE A 8 17.06 37.32 4.47
C ILE A 8 17.25 36.33 3.32
N VAL A 9 18.36 36.42 2.58
CA VAL A 9 18.65 35.48 1.47
C VAL A 9 18.77 34.04 1.97
N VAL A 10 19.45 33.82 3.09
CA VAL A 10 19.59 32.47 3.68
C VAL A 10 18.23 31.92 4.13
N ILE A 11 17.40 32.73 4.78
CA ILE A 11 16.06 32.31 5.21
C ILE A 11 15.18 31.98 3.99
N VAL A 12 15.22 32.79 2.94
CA VAL A 12 14.46 32.53 1.71
C VAL A 12 14.93 31.24 1.02
N LEU A 13 16.24 30.97 0.97
CA LEU A 13 16.76 29.73 0.40
C LEU A 13 16.36 28.50 1.22
N ILE A 14 16.34 28.60 2.55
CA ILE A 14 15.84 27.54 3.43
C ILE A 14 14.34 27.31 3.19
N LEU A 15 13.54 28.38 3.14
CA LEU A 15 12.10 28.27 2.87
C LEU A 15 11.82 27.68 1.49
N ILE A 16 12.59 28.05 0.46
CA ILE A 16 12.50 27.44 -0.87
C ILE A 16 12.88 25.96 -0.79
N TYR A 17 13.97 25.59 -0.11
CA TYR A 17 14.36 24.19 0.05
C TYR A 17 13.28 23.36 0.76
N PHE A 18 12.67 23.88 1.82
CA PHE A 18 11.59 23.19 2.53
C PHE A 18 10.28 23.15 1.74
N THR A 19 9.90 24.22 1.03
CA THR A 19 8.67 24.20 0.21
C THR A 19 8.83 23.36 -1.05
N PHE A 20 9.99 23.38 -1.70
CA PHE A 20 10.27 22.57 -2.90
C PHE A 20 10.51 21.10 -2.53
N GLY A 21 11.17 20.82 -1.41
CA GLY A 21 11.36 19.46 -0.90
C GLY A 21 10.06 18.78 -0.49
N PHE A 22 9.10 19.53 0.09
CA PHE A 22 7.77 19.01 0.43
C PHE A 22 6.87 18.84 -0.81
N TYR A 23 6.99 19.72 -1.82
CA TYR A 23 6.28 19.58 -3.10
C TYR A 23 6.82 18.44 -3.98
N LEU A 24 8.10 18.05 -3.80
CA LEU A 24 8.73 16.93 -4.49
C LEU A 24 8.45 15.57 -3.84
N GLN A 25 7.76 15.53 -2.70
CA GLN A 25 7.09 14.31 -2.24
C GLN A 25 5.83 14.13 -3.07
N THR A 26 6.07 13.90 -4.35
CA THR A 26 5.12 13.78 -5.44
C THR A 26 4.05 12.79 -5.06
N SER A 27 2.79 13.23 -5.14
CA SER A 27 1.62 12.36 -5.19
C SER A 27 1.84 11.30 -6.26
N ILE A 28 2.19 10.07 -5.86
CA ILE A 28 2.35 8.97 -6.81
C ILE A 28 1.01 8.85 -7.54
N PRO A 29 0.99 8.95 -8.88
CA PRO A 29 -0.25 8.95 -9.62
C PRO A 29 -0.94 7.59 -9.47
N LEU A 30 -2.24 7.63 -9.16
CA LEU A 30 -3.10 6.45 -9.24
C LEU A 30 -3.25 6.06 -10.71
N VAL A 31 -2.91 4.82 -11.04
CA VAL A 31 -3.06 4.24 -12.38
C VAL A 31 -4.30 3.37 -12.38
N GLU A 32 -5.29 3.69 -13.23
CA GLU A 32 -6.47 2.85 -13.43
C GLU A 32 -6.09 1.52 -14.10
N GLY A 33 -6.64 0.41 -13.59
CA GLY A 33 -6.49 -0.91 -14.18
C GLY A 33 -7.58 -1.88 -13.69
N SER A 34 -7.24 -3.16 -13.67
CA SER A 34 -8.15 -4.29 -13.43
C SER A 34 -7.46 -5.41 -12.63
N LEU A 35 -8.23 -6.46 -12.29
CA LEU A 35 -7.70 -7.66 -11.63
C LEU A 35 -6.56 -8.34 -12.42
N VAL A 36 -6.53 -8.19 -13.75
CA VAL A 36 -5.49 -8.76 -14.61
C VAL A 36 -4.13 -8.09 -14.36
N ASP A 37 -4.14 -6.79 -14.08
CA ASP A 37 -2.95 -5.95 -13.91
C ASP A 37 -2.26 -6.14 -12.54
N VAL A 38 -2.89 -6.87 -11.62
CA VAL A 38 -2.32 -7.20 -10.30
C VAL A 38 -1.00 -7.96 -10.43
N ASP A 39 -0.92 -8.89 -11.39
CA ASP A 39 0.28 -9.70 -11.61
C ASP A 39 1.48 -8.82 -12.00
N GLU A 40 1.28 -7.92 -12.96
CA GLU A 40 2.33 -7.00 -13.41
C GLU A 40 2.81 -6.09 -12.28
N ASN A 41 1.88 -5.49 -11.52
CA ASN A 41 2.24 -4.57 -10.44
C ASN A 41 2.92 -5.29 -9.25
N LEU A 42 2.42 -6.46 -8.86
CA LEU A 42 3.02 -7.23 -7.77
C LEU A 42 4.40 -7.79 -8.17
N THR A 43 4.56 -8.21 -9.43
CA THR A 43 5.86 -8.63 -9.97
C THR A 43 6.88 -7.52 -9.90
N LYS A 44 6.51 -6.27 -10.25
CA LYS A 44 7.39 -5.11 -10.14
C LYS A 44 7.79 -4.83 -8.69
N LEU A 45 6.84 -4.93 -7.75
CA LEU A 45 7.10 -4.78 -6.32
C LEU A 45 8.11 -5.82 -5.82
N ILE A 46 7.87 -7.11 -6.12
CA ILE A 46 8.73 -8.22 -5.71
C ILE A 46 10.13 -8.08 -6.32
N ALA A 47 10.22 -7.75 -7.60
CA ALA A 47 11.50 -7.60 -8.30
C ALA A 47 12.35 -6.44 -7.75
N LYS A 48 11.71 -5.42 -7.18
CA LYS A 48 12.41 -4.28 -6.60
C LYS A 48 13.10 -4.62 -5.29
N ASN A 49 12.52 -5.52 -4.48
CA ASN A 49 13.09 -6.05 -3.23
C ASN A 49 13.68 -4.93 -2.35
N ASP A 50 12.84 -3.97 -1.98
CA ASP A 50 13.21 -2.79 -1.21
C ASP A 50 12.08 -2.49 -0.23
N TYR A 51 12.43 -2.35 1.05
CA TYR A 51 11.45 -2.18 2.12
C TYR A 51 10.69 -0.84 2.02
N ASP A 52 11.28 0.15 1.35
CA ASP A 52 10.65 1.45 1.10
C ASP A 52 9.70 1.41 -0.11
N SER A 53 9.64 0.27 -0.83
CA SER A 53 8.72 0.06 -1.95
C SER A 53 7.41 -0.51 -1.47
N PHE A 54 6.31 -0.02 -2.05
CA PHE A 54 4.97 -0.48 -1.73
C PHE A 54 4.05 -0.42 -2.93
N LEU A 55 3.01 -1.25 -2.89
CA LEU A 55 1.88 -1.19 -3.79
C LEU A 55 0.62 -0.93 -2.96
N VAL A 56 -0.18 0.05 -3.34
CA VAL A 56 -1.54 0.22 -2.84
C VAL A 56 -2.51 -0.11 -3.97
N ILE A 57 -3.49 -0.96 -3.67
CA ILE A 57 -4.60 -1.28 -4.58
C ILE A 57 -5.88 -0.72 -3.96
N GLN A 58 -6.52 0.23 -4.64
CA GLN A 58 -7.80 0.82 -4.28
C GLN A 58 -8.89 0.26 -5.20
N ILE A 59 -10.06 -0.12 -4.65
CA ILE A 59 -11.03 -0.97 -5.37
C ILE A 59 -12.19 -0.18 -6.02
N SER A 60 -12.34 1.08 -5.67
CA SER A 60 -13.27 2.05 -6.29
C SER A 60 -12.87 3.46 -5.84
N HIS A 61 -13.63 4.50 -6.18
CA HIS A 61 -13.47 5.82 -5.54
C HIS A 61 -13.84 5.83 -4.04
N ASP A 62 -14.13 4.68 -3.45
CA ASP A 62 -14.37 4.53 -2.02
C ASP A 62 -13.04 4.38 -1.25
N ASP A 63 -13.17 4.40 0.07
CA ASP A 63 -12.07 4.39 1.04
C ASP A 63 -11.45 2.98 1.24
N GLU A 64 -11.77 2.02 0.35
CA GLU A 64 -11.31 0.63 0.42
C GLU A 64 -10.00 0.45 -0.36
N PHE A 65 -8.91 0.28 0.39
CA PHE A 65 -7.61 -0.03 -0.16
C PHE A 65 -6.90 -1.10 0.66
N VAL A 66 -5.92 -1.74 0.04
CA VAL A 66 -4.97 -2.67 0.67
C VAL A 66 -3.56 -2.28 0.24
N GLN A 67 -2.63 -2.29 1.19
CA GLN A 67 -1.22 -2.02 0.93
C GLN A 67 -0.42 -3.32 0.98
N PHE A 68 0.60 -3.39 0.13
CA PHE A 68 1.49 -4.52 -0.03
C PHE A 68 2.93 -4.04 0.02
N LYS A 69 3.79 -4.75 0.75
CA LYS A 69 5.24 -4.51 0.84
C LYS A 69 5.97 -5.83 0.63
N TYR A 70 7.19 -5.77 0.12
CA TYR A 70 7.98 -6.99 -0.09
C TYR A 70 9.45 -6.78 0.30
N SER A 71 9.99 -7.72 1.06
CA SER A 71 11.43 -7.86 1.31
C SER A 71 11.85 -9.33 1.14
N GLU A 72 13.10 -9.58 0.80
CA GLU A 72 13.65 -10.95 0.74
C GLU A 72 13.66 -11.65 2.11
N GLU A 73 13.74 -10.89 3.20
CA GLU A 73 13.79 -11.41 4.58
C GLU A 73 12.41 -11.82 5.09
N ASP A 74 11.39 -10.97 4.87
CA ASP A 74 10.05 -11.12 5.43
C ASP A 74 9.05 -11.72 4.42
N GLY A 75 9.37 -11.66 3.13
CA GLY A 75 8.47 -12.02 2.04
C GLY A 75 7.46 -10.91 1.75
N LEU A 76 6.28 -11.29 1.25
CA LEU A 76 5.18 -10.36 1.01
C LEU A 76 4.45 -10.10 2.32
N LEU A 77 4.32 -8.83 2.68
CA LEU A 77 3.47 -8.33 3.75
C LEU A 77 2.23 -7.69 3.11
N ILE A 78 1.05 -8.05 3.61
CA ILE A 78 -0.22 -7.43 3.26
C ILE A 78 -0.72 -6.65 4.47
N ASP A 79 -0.75 -5.33 4.36
CA ASP A 79 -1.26 -4.42 5.38
C ASP A 79 -2.75 -4.17 5.09
N PHE A 80 -3.63 -4.68 5.96
CA PHE A 80 -5.07 -4.42 5.91
C PHE A 80 -5.47 -3.37 6.95
N PRO A 81 -5.61 -2.09 6.58
CA PRO A 81 -5.98 -1.04 7.52
C PRO A 81 -7.42 -1.21 8.00
N LEU A 82 -7.64 -0.96 9.28
CA LEU A 82 -8.96 -0.94 9.93
C LEU A 82 -9.39 0.51 10.20
N VAL A 83 -9.21 1.38 9.21
CA VAL A 83 -9.47 2.82 9.36
C VAL A 83 -10.95 3.13 9.18
N THR A 84 -11.57 2.57 8.13
CA THR A 84 -12.97 2.84 7.78
C THR A 84 -13.95 1.81 8.34
N ASP A 85 -15.22 2.19 8.47
CA ASP A 85 -16.27 1.26 8.91
C ASP A 85 -16.43 0.06 7.95
N ASN A 86 -16.23 0.29 6.64
CA ASN A 86 -16.26 -0.78 5.65
C ASN A 86 -15.11 -1.77 5.84
N GLN A 87 -13.88 -1.28 6.09
CA GLN A 87 -12.74 -2.14 6.41
C GLN A 87 -12.96 -2.92 7.70
N LYS A 88 -13.46 -2.26 8.77
CA LYS A 88 -13.80 -2.92 10.04
C LYS A 88 -14.88 -3.98 9.86
N ALA A 89 -15.86 -3.76 9.00
CA ALA A 89 -16.90 -4.75 8.70
C ALA A 89 -16.34 -6.01 8.02
N LYS A 90 -15.22 -5.89 7.29
CA LYS A 90 -14.55 -7.00 6.59
C LYS A 90 -13.59 -7.80 7.46
N THR A 91 -13.30 -7.38 8.70
CA THR A 91 -12.37 -8.09 9.62
C THR A 91 -12.69 -9.58 9.75
N ASN A 92 -13.95 -9.96 9.97
CA ASN A 92 -14.29 -11.38 10.12
C ASN A 92 -14.07 -12.17 8.82
N GLN A 93 -14.23 -11.54 7.65
CA GLN A 93 -13.95 -12.16 6.36
C GLN A 93 -12.45 -12.37 6.18
N ILE A 94 -11.62 -11.38 6.50
CA ILE A 94 -10.17 -11.50 6.35
C ILE A 94 -9.58 -12.55 7.30
N LEU A 95 -10.06 -12.62 8.55
CA LEU A 95 -9.62 -13.64 9.49
C LEU A 95 -10.06 -15.05 9.08
N SER A 96 -11.27 -15.17 8.54
CA SER A 96 -11.76 -16.45 8.02
C SER A 96 -10.95 -16.91 6.80
N PHE A 97 -10.58 -15.97 5.92
CA PHE A 97 -9.69 -16.22 4.79
C PHE A 97 -8.32 -16.68 5.27
N CYS A 98 -7.67 -15.94 6.18
CA CYS A 98 -6.36 -16.31 6.71
C CYS A 98 -6.38 -17.70 7.35
N LYS A 99 -7.43 -18.02 8.13
CA LYS A 99 -7.58 -19.35 8.73
C LYS A 99 -7.75 -20.46 7.69
N ARG A 100 -8.54 -20.22 6.64
CA ARG A 100 -8.81 -21.21 5.59
C ARG A 100 -7.58 -21.48 4.73
N GLU A 101 -6.85 -20.43 4.37
CA GLU A 101 -5.63 -20.50 3.57
C GLU A 101 -4.37 -20.79 4.42
N ALA A 102 -4.53 -20.98 5.74
CA ALA A 102 -3.45 -21.19 6.69
C ALA A 102 -2.35 -20.10 6.65
N LEU A 103 -2.76 -18.83 6.49
CA LEU A 103 -1.89 -17.67 6.51
C LEU A 103 -1.62 -17.22 7.95
N GLU A 104 -0.37 -16.87 8.21
CA GLU A 104 0.03 -16.17 9.44
C GLU A 104 -0.49 -14.73 9.38
N TYR A 105 -0.98 -14.22 10.51
CA TYR A 105 -1.42 -12.84 10.64
C TYR A 105 -1.18 -12.29 12.05
N GLU A 106 -1.01 -10.97 12.15
CA GLU A 106 -0.85 -10.23 13.39
C GLU A 106 -1.84 -9.08 13.46
N PHE A 107 -2.35 -8.82 14.66
CA PHE A 107 -3.15 -7.62 14.93
C PHE A 107 -2.24 -6.54 15.50
N LEU A 108 -2.10 -5.45 14.77
CA LEU A 108 -1.48 -4.24 15.28
C LEU A 108 -2.58 -3.28 15.73
N ASN A 109 -2.48 -2.88 16.99
CA ASN A 109 -3.45 -2.01 17.64
C ASN A 109 -2.68 -0.94 18.41
N ASP A 110 -2.18 0.04 17.67
CA ASP A 110 -1.63 1.27 18.23
C ASP A 110 -2.77 2.28 18.43
N GLU A 111 -2.57 3.25 19.32
CA GLU A 111 -3.62 4.22 19.70
C GLU A 111 -4.17 5.01 18.50
N GLU A 112 -3.38 5.15 17.44
CA GLU A 112 -3.70 5.90 16.23
C GLU A 112 -3.99 5.03 15.00
N ASP A 113 -3.43 3.80 14.95
CA ASP A 113 -3.50 2.93 13.77
C ASP A 113 -3.85 1.49 14.16
N GLN A 114 -4.98 1.02 13.64
CA GLN A 114 -5.42 -0.37 13.75
C GLN A 114 -5.27 -1.05 12.39
N GLN A 115 -4.57 -2.17 12.34
CA GLN A 115 -4.39 -2.94 11.11
C GLN A 115 -4.23 -4.44 11.37
N ILE A 116 -4.40 -5.22 10.31
CA ILE A 116 -4.11 -6.66 10.28
C ILE A 116 -3.00 -6.88 9.28
N ASP A 117 -1.87 -7.36 9.78
CA ASP A 117 -0.73 -7.74 8.95
C ASP A 117 -0.88 -9.20 8.58
N ILE A 118 -0.80 -9.52 7.29
CA ILE A 118 -0.91 -10.89 6.78
C ILE A 118 0.39 -11.25 6.09
N PHE A 119 0.92 -12.43 6.41
CA PHE A 119 2.23 -12.90 5.96
C PHE A 119 2.09 -14.13 5.05
N PRO A 120 1.63 -13.97 3.79
CA PRO A 120 1.58 -15.07 2.86
C PRO A 120 2.98 -15.61 2.52
N LYS A 121 3.08 -16.95 2.47
CA LYS A 121 4.31 -17.66 2.08
C LYS A 121 4.10 -18.33 0.73
N GLY A 122 5.09 -18.23 -0.15
CA GLY A 122 5.05 -18.88 -1.45
C GLY A 122 6.00 -18.24 -2.46
N ASN A 123 6.05 -18.83 -3.65
CA ASN A 123 6.66 -18.19 -4.80
C ASN A 123 5.76 -17.07 -5.36
N GLN A 124 6.29 -16.29 -6.29
CA GLN A 124 5.58 -15.16 -6.91
C GLN A 124 4.18 -15.53 -7.42
N ASP A 125 4.03 -16.64 -8.15
CA ASP A 125 2.72 -17.06 -8.67
C ASP A 125 1.72 -17.31 -7.54
N GLN A 126 2.15 -17.99 -6.47
CA GLN A 126 1.32 -18.24 -5.29
C GLN A 126 0.91 -16.94 -4.59
N LEU A 127 1.84 -16.00 -4.44
CA LEU A 127 1.57 -14.69 -3.84
C LEU A 127 0.56 -13.88 -4.67
N VAL A 128 0.73 -13.86 -6.00
CA VAL A 128 -0.23 -13.23 -6.93
C VAL A 128 -1.61 -13.85 -6.79
N GLN A 129 -1.72 -15.17 -6.70
CA GLN A 129 -3.01 -15.84 -6.49
C GLN A 129 -3.64 -15.47 -5.15
N ILE A 130 -2.87 -15.41 -4.05
CA ILE A 130 -3.40 -15.00 -2.74
C ILE A 130 -3.94 -13.57 -2.79
N VAL A 131 -3.19 -12.63 -3.39
CA VAL A 131 -3.63 -11.23 -3.55
C VAL A 131 -4.92 -11.17 -4.38
N LYS A 132 -5.00 -11.88 -5.50
CA LYS A 132 -6.22 -11.96 -6.32
C LYS A 132 -7.40 -12.57 -5.55
N SER A 133 -7.18 -13.62 -4.76
CA SER A 133 -8.22 -14.22 -3.93
C SER A 133 -8.73 -13.26 -2.85
N ILE A 134 -7.86 -12.47 -2.21
CA ILE A 134 -8.28 -11.43 -1.27
C ILE A 134 -9.16 -10.40 -1.98
N LEU A 135 -8.71 -9.87 -3.12
CA LEU A 135 -9.46 -8.87 -3.90
C LEU A 135 -10.83 -9.41 -4.34
N THR A 136 -10.90 -10.65 -4.81
CA THR A 136 -12.16 -11.23 -5.30
C THR A 136 -13.11 -11.65 -4.17
N GLU A 137 -12.61 -12.34 -3.14
CA GLU A 137 -13.46 -12.90 -2.08
C GLU A 137 -13.87 -11.90 -1.00
N ILE A 138 -12.98 -10.97 -0.65
CA ILE A 138 -13.20 -10.03 0.45
C ILE A 138 -13.80 -8.73 -0.07
N PHE A 139 -13.33 -8.28 -1.23
CA PHE A 139 -13.74 -7.01 -1.81
C PHE A 139 -14.69 -7.16 -3.01
N GLY A 140 -14.98 -8.38 -3.45
CA GLY A 140 -15.91 -8.61 -4.55
C GLY A 140 -15.40 -8.08 -5.89
N VAL A 141 -14.08 -7.91 -6.05
CA VAL A 141 -13.48 -7.49 -7.31
C VAL A 141 -13.76 -8.54 -8.38
N SER A 142 -14.29 -8.11 -9.51
CA SER A 142 -14.53 -8.93 -10.69
C SER A 142 -13.64 -8.47 -11.85
N GLU A 143 -13.61 -9.20 -12.96
CA GLU A 143 -12.85 -8.79 -14.16
C GLU A 143 -13.29 -7.43 -14.72
N GLY A 144 -14.56 -7.05 -14.52
CA GLY A 144 -15.09 -5.75 -14.93
C GLY A 144 -14.93 -4.64 -13.89
N THR A 145 -14.45 -4.96 -12.69
CA THR A 145 -14.23 -3.98 -11.61
C THR A 145 -12.95 -3.21 -11.88
N LYS A 146 -13.06 -1.88 -11.97
CA LYS A 146 -11.90 -1.00 -12.02
C LYS A 146 -11.21 -0.97 -10.67
N VAL A 147 -9.89 -1.06 -10.67
CA VAL A 147 -9.05 -0.82 -9.49
C VAL A 147 -8.01 0.24 -9.83
N TYR A 148 -7.47 0.89 -8.81
CA TYR A 148 -6.46 1.92 -8.95
C TYR A 148 -5.19 1.49 -8.23
N PHE A 149 -4.07 1.53 -8.94
CA PHE A 149 -2.77 1.13 -8.44
C PHE A 149 -1.93 2.36 -8.13
N GLN A 150 -1.33 2.37 -6.95
CA GLN A 150 -0.28 3.30 -6.58
C GLN A 150 0.96 2.47 -6.25
N LEU A 151 1.94 2.45 -7.16
CA LEU A 151 3.18 1.69 -7.01
C LEU A 151 4.35 2.65 -6.75
N GLN A 152 4.99 2.49 -5.60
CA GLN A 152 6.27 3.11 -5.26
C GLN A 152 7.36 2.05 -5.34
N LEU A 153 8.37 2.30 -6.19
CA LEU A 153 9.56 1.47 -6.35
C LEU A 153 10.81 2.25 -5.96
#